data_AF-A0AA36HTP1-F1
#
_entry.id   AF-A0AA36HTP1-F1
#
_cell.length_a   1.000
_cell.length_b   1.000
_cell.length_c   1.000
_cell.angle_alpha   90.00
_cell.angle_beta   90.00
_cell.angle_gamma   90.00
#
_symmetry.space_group_name_H-M   'P 1'
#
loop_
_entity.id
_entity.type
_entity.pdbx_description
1 polymer ?
#
loop_
_entity_poly.entity_id
_entity_poly.type
_entity_poly.pdbx_seq_one_letter_code
_entity_poly.pdbx_strand_id
1 'polypeptide(L)'
;ELAAEEESEEFNEREVLLRVFQDFVLDMNRGRYLTQLGSNQDYSVIHCQIMDDLQTLKVDQGNGCIIEFPLTGVSKVYRIVKTDERLTGMAGTTSTNIEHIVVVEFMRRKLAFVFMEVTEAQRFLLCMELLIRRAQEMRDGDSQKPQVIEPRGKGQRLRSLLEKSQPAQERGVECVCKHSEE
;
A
#
# COMPACT_ATOMS: atom_id res chain seq x y z
N GLU A 1 10.78 -7.30 -40.06
CA GLU A 1 9.35 -7.41 -39.74
C GLU A 1 9.12 -7.78 -38.29
N LEU A 2 9.62 -8.91 -37.78
CA LEU A 2 9.42 -9.33 -36.37
C LEU A 2 9.72 -8.27 -35.30
N ALA A 3 10.83 -7.53 -35.43
CA ALA A 3 11.19 -6.50 -34.44
C ALA A 3 10.25 -5.27 -34.41
N ALA A 4 9.52 -4.99 -35.49
CA ALA A 4 8.58 -3.87 -35.54
C ALA A 4 7.20 -4.25 -34.98
N GLU A 5 6.85 -5.54 -35.04
CA GLU A 5 5.63 -6.08 -34.43
C GLU A 5 5.78 -6.17 -32.91
N GLU A 6 6.93 -6.62 -32.41
CA GLU A 6 7.24 -6.66 -30.97
C GLU A 6 7.20 -5.27 -30.31
N GLU A 7 7.77 -4.25 -30.97
CA GLU A 7 7.76 -2.87 -30.46
C GLU A 7 6.34 -2.27 -30.42
N SER A 8 5.48 -2.68 -31.36
CA SER A 8 4.07 -2.26 -31.43
C SER A 8 3.21 -2.94 -30.36
N GLU A 9 3.48 -4.20 -30.02
CA GLU A 9 2.77 -4.92 -28.96
C GLU A 9 3.11 -4.35 -27.58
N GLU A 10 4.40 -4.11 -27.31
CA GLU A 10 4.86 -3.50 -26.05
C GLU A 10 4.24 -2.11 -25.82
N PHE A 11 4.14 -1.30 -26.89
CA PHE A 11 3.49 0.01 -26.82
C PHE A 11 2.01 -0.09 -26.41
N ASN A 12 1.27 -1.04 -27.00
CA ASN A 12 -0.14 -1.26 -26.71
C ASN A 12 -0.35 -1.75 -25.26
N GLU A 13 0.48 -2.67 -24.78
CA GLU A 13 0.42 -3.16 -23.40
C GLU A 13 0.63 -2.04 -22.38
N ARG A 14 1.60 -1.15 -22.65
CA ARG A 14 1.89 0.00 -21.80
C ARG A 14 0.73 0.98 -21.73
N GLU A 15 0.08 1.26 -22.87
CA GLU A 15 -1.08 2.17 -22.91
C GLU A 15 -2.26 1.60 -22.11
N VAL A 16 -2.54 0.30 -22.27
CA VAL A 16 -3.58 -0.40 -21.50
C VAL A 16 -3.28 -0.37 -20.01
N LEU A 17 -2.05 -0.67 -19.61
CA LEU A 17 -1.64 -0.65 -18.20
C LEU A 17 -1.78 0.75 -17.60
N LEU A 18 -1.35 1.79 -18.33
CA LEU A 18 -1.45 3.17 -17.90
C LEU A 18 -2.91 3.57 -17.68
N ARG A 19 -3.80 3.19 -18.60
CA ARG A 19 -5.24 3.47 -18.48
C ARG A 19 -5.86 2.79 -17.26
N VAL A 20 -5.58 1.49 -17.08
CA VAL A 20 -6.06 0.72 -15.92
C VAL A 20 -5.59 1.35 -14.60
N PHE A 21 -4.35 1.80 -14.56
CA PHE A 21 -3.76 2.46 -13.41
C PHE A 21 -4.38 3.84 -13.15
N GLN A 22 -4.57 4.67 -14.17
CA GLN A 22 -5.21 5.98 -14.04
C GLN A 22 -6.63 5.86 -13.50
N ASP A 23 -7.43 4.95 -14.06
CA ASP A 23 -8.79 4.69 -13.59
C ASP A 23 -8.77 4.24 -12.12
N PHE A 24 -7.84 3.35 -11.76
CA PHE A 24 -7.69 2.89 -10.38
C PHE A 24 -7.33 4.02 -9.41
N VAL A 25 -6.38 4.90 -9.78
CA VAL A 25 -5.96 6.02 -8.92
C VAL A 25 -7.12 7.00 -8.73
N LEU A 26 -7.88 7.30 -9.78
CA LEU A 26 -9.04 8.19 -9.69
C LEU A 26 -10.14 7.60 -8.80
N ASP A 27 -10.44 6.31 -8.95
CA ASP A 27 -11.43 5.62 -8.11
C ASP A 27 -10.99 5.58 -6.64
N MET A 28 -9.71 5.28 -6.38
CA MET A 28 -9.17 5.31 -5.02
C MET A 28 -9.10 6.73 -4.45
N ASN A 29 -8.85 7.76 -5.25
CA ASN A 29 -8.75 9.15 -4.76
C ASN A 29 -10.14 9.72 -4.43
N ARG A 30 -11.17 9.30 -5.16
CA ARG A 30 -12.59 9.56 -4.80
C ARG A 30 -13.01 8.89 -3.50
N GLY A 31 -12.31 7.84 -3.10
CA GLY A 31 -12.67 7.01 -1.97
C GLY A 31 -13.52 5.82 -2.41
N ARG A 32 -13.16 4.63 -1.91
CA ARG A 32 -13.80 3.37 -2.26
C ARG A 32 -14.06 2.53 -1.02
N TYR A 33 -15.25 1.95 -0.92
CA TYR A 33 -15.56 0.96 0.11
C TYR A 33 -15.03 -0.41 -0.30
N LEU A 34 -14.29 -1.04 0.60
CA LEU A 34 -13.68 -2.36 0.42
C LEU A 34 -14.01 -3.25 1.61
N THR A 35 -14.10 -4.55 1.36
CA THR A 35 -14.25 -5.54 2.43
C THR A 35 -12.89 -5.86 3.01
N GLN A 36 -12.71 -5.65 4.30
CA GLN A 36 -11.53 -6.02 5.07
C GLN A 36 -11.77 -7.31 5.85
N LEU A 37 -10.77 -8.18 5.84
CA LEU A 37 -10.66 -9.31 6.76
C LEU A 37 -9.85 -8.88 8.01
N GLY A 38 -10.50 -8.85 9.17
CA GLY A 38 -9.89 -8.55 10.45
C GLY A 38 -9.05 -9.71 11.00
N SER A 39 -8.31 -9.46 12.09
CA SER A 39 -7.49 -10.48 12.75
C SER A 39 -8.31 -11.63 13.35
N ASN A 40 -9.57 -11.38 13.66
CA ASN A 40 -10.48 -12.36 14.24
C ASN A 40 -11.26 -13.13 13.17
N GLN A 41 -10.84 -13.03 11.89
CA GLN A 41 -11.53 -13.56 10.72
C GLN A 41 -12.94 -12.95 10.52
N ASP A 42 -13.15 -11.78 11.09
CA ASP A 42 -14.34 -10.96 10.92
C ASP A 42 -14.24 -10.13 9.63
N TYR A 43 -15.37 -9.95 8.97
CA TYR A 43 -15.47 -9.16 7.76
C TYR A 43 -16.09 -7.81 8.12
N SER A 44 -15.47 -6.73 7.67
CA SER A 44 -15.98 -5.38 7.83
C SER A 44 -15.85 -4.61 6.53
N VAL A 45 -16.73 -3.64 6.31
CA VAL A 45 -16.62 -2.72 5.18
C VAL A 45 -15.87 -1.48 5.68
N ILE A 46 -14.75 -1.16 5.03
CA ILE A 46 -13.93 0.01 5.34
C ILE A 46 -13.91 0.95 4.14
N HIS A 47 -13.78 2.25 4.40
CA HIS A 47 -13.60 3.25 3.34
C HIS A 47 -12.11 3.53 3.15
N CYS A 48 -11.61 3.38 1.93
CA CYS A 48 -10.20 3.58 1.58
C CYS A 48 -10.05 4.70 0.57
N GLN A 49 -9.10 5.61 0.82
CA GLN A 49 -8.86 6.75 -0.07
C GLN A 49 -7.36 7.00 -0.25
N ILE A 50 -6.89 7.12 -1.50
CA ILE A 50 -5.53 7.61 -1.76
C ILE A 50 -5.52 9.14 -1.77
N MET A 51 -4.58 9.75 -1.06
CA MET A 51 -4.40 11.20 -1.02
C MET A 51 -3.78 11.74 -2.32
N ASP A 52 -3.88 13.05 -2.53
CA ASP A 52 -3.36 13.74 -3.73
C ASP A 52 -1.84 13.63 -3.88
N ASP A 53 -1.13 13.36 -2.77
CA ASP A 53 0.30 13.08 -2.77
C ASP A 53 0.67 11.73 -3.41
N LEU A 54 -0.34 10.87 -3.67
CA LEU A 54 -0.22 9.48 -4.12
C LEU A 54 0.71 8.62 -3.24
N GLN A 55 0.94 9.05 -2.00
CA GLN A 55 1.85 8.47 -1.04
C GLN A 55 1.14 8.04 0.23
N THR A 56 -0.06 8.54 0.50
CA THR A 56 -0.79 8.28 1.73
C THR A 56 -2.14 7.61 1.44
N LEU A 57 -2.34 6.40 1.98
CA LEU A 57 -3.63 5.69 1.97
C LEU A 57 -4.37 5.96 3.28
N LYS A 58 -5.53 6.62 3.20
CA LYS A 58 -6.46 6.78 4.32
C LYS A 58 -7.38 5.58 4.40
N VAL A 59 -7.61 5.11 5.62
CA VAL A 59 -8.57 4.06 5.93
C VAL A 59 -9.47 4.54 7.04
N ASP A 60 -10.77 4.63 6.77
CA ASP A 60 -11.81 4.86 7.76
C ASP A 60 -12.51 3.53 8.08
N GLN A 61 -12.48 3.17 9.37
CA GLN A 61 -13.07 1.92 9.87
C GLN A 61 -14.58 2.05 10.15
N GLY A 62 -15.19 3.22 9.93
CA GLY A 62 -16.61 3.48 10.17
C GLY A 62 -16.98 3.74 11.64
N ASN A 63 -16.02 3.65 12.55
CA ASN A 63 -16.17 3.99 13.98
C ASN A 63 -15.65 5.40 14.31
N GLY A 64 -15.48 6.25 13.29
CA GLY A 64 -14.87 7.58 13.42
C GLY A 64 -13.34 7.56 13.54
N CYS A 65 -12.70 6.39 13.48
CA CYS A 65 -11.25 6.25 13.45
C CYS A 65 -10.75 6.24 12.00
N ILE A 66 -10.04 7.31 11.62
CA ILE A 66 -9.33 7.41 10.35
C ILE A 66 -7.85 7.20 10.59
N ILE A 67 -7.27 6.22 9.88
CA ILE A 67 -5.87 5.87 9.96
C ILE A 67 -5.21 6.22 8.63
N GLU A 68 -4.11 6.97 8.69
CA GLU A 68 -3.29 7.29 7.54
C GLU A 68 -2.11 6.32 7.46
N PHE A 69 -1.97 5.66 6.31
CA PHE A 69 -0.91 4.70 6.04
C PHE A 69 0.03 5.23 4.95
N PRO A 70 1.30 5.53 5.27
CA PRO A 70 2.26 5.94 4.25
C PRO A 70 2.63 4.72 3.39
N LEU A 71 2.45 4.82 2.08
CA LEU A 71 2.78 3.78 1.11
C LEU A 71 4.29 3.48 1.07
N THR A 72 5.11 4.46 1.41
CA THR A 72 6.56 4.27 1.62
C THR A 72 6.89 3.27 2.73
N GLY A 73 5.96 3.05 3.68
CA GLY A 73 6.09 2.11 4.79
C GLY A 73 5.60 0.69 4.49
N VAL A 74 5.16 0.41 3.26
CA VAL A 74 4.77 -0.95 2.85
C VAL A 74 6.02 -1.80 2.63
N SER A 75 6.06 -2.95 3.29
CA SER A 75 7.15 -3.93 3.15
C SER A 75 6.83 -5.00 2.10
N LYS A 76 5.56 -5.41 1.99
CA LYS A 76 5.10 -6.45 1.05
C LYS A 76 3.66 -6.22 0.63
N VAL A 77 3.34 -6.63 -0.60
CA VAL A 77 1.97 -6.84 -1.05
C VAL A 77 1.90 -8.23 -1.68
N TYR A 78 0.86 -8.99 -1.36
CA TYR A 78 0.69 -10.32 -1.90
C TYR A 78 -0.78 -10.75 -1.88
N ARG A 79 -1.10 -11.79 -2.65
CA ARG A 79 -2.43 -12.39 -2.72
C ARG A 79 -2.45 -13.76 -2.05
N ILE A 80 -3.50 -14.01 -1.27
CA ILE A 80 -3.86 -15.32 -0.72
C ILE A 80 -5.16 -15.75 -1.39
N VAL A 81 -5.27 -17.03 -1.74
CA VAL A 81 -6.53 -17.62 -2.20
C VAL A 81 -7.08 -18.47 -1.06
N LYS A 82 -8.31 -18.19 -0.64
CA LYS A 82 -9.00 -18.94 0.41
C LYS A 82 -10.20 -19.64 -0.22
N THR A 83 -10.23 -20.95 -0.14
CA THR A 83 -11.36 -21.77 -0.58
C THR A 83 -12.15 -22.18 0.64
N ASP A 84 -13.44 -21.84 0.70
CA ASP A 84 -14.32 -22.32 1.77
C ASP A 84 -14.95 -23.68 1.36
N GLU A 85 -14.56 -24.74 2.06
CA GLU A 85 -15.05 -26.10 1.81
C GLU A 85 -16.31 -26.45 2.65
N ARG A 86 -16.82 -25.52 3.47
CA ARG A 86 -17.77 -25.80 4.56
C ARG A 86 -19.21 -26.13 4.15
N LEU A 87 -19.58 -26.09 2.86
CA LEU A 87 -20.97 -26.38 2.42
C LEU A 87 -21.15 -27.77 1.78
N THR A 88 -20.31 -28.74 2.11
CA THR A 88 -20.38 -30.12 1.58
C THR A 88 -21.39 -31.03 2.31
N GLY A 89 -22.40 -30.46 2.95
CA GLY A 89 -23.46 -31.19 3.65
C GLY A 89 -24.77 -31.26 2.86
N MET A 90 -25.01 -32.39 2.19
CA MET A 90 -26.33 -33.00 1.91
C MET A 90 -27.10 -32.77 0.59
N ALA A 91 -26.72 -31.92 -0.36
CA ALA A 91 -27.41 -31.93 -1.67
C ALA A 91 -26.62 -31.31 -2.83
N GLY A 92 -25.93 -32.15 -3.61
CA GLY A 92 -25.88 -32.09 -5.09
C GLY A 92 -25.26 -30.90 -5.84
N THR A 93 -24.97 -29.74 -5.23
CA THR A 93 -24.34 -28.61 -5.94
C THR A 93 -23.30 -27.94 -5.06
N THR A 94 -22.04 -28.35 -5.17
CA THR A 94 -20.91 -27.75 -4.44
C THR A 94 -20.46 -26.47 -5.15
N SER A 95 -21.01 -25.31 -4.80
CA SER A 95 -20.38 -24.03 -5.17
C SER A 95 -19.18 -23.80 -4.23
N THR A 96 -17.97 -24.02 -4.72
CA THR A 96 -16.75 -23.63 -4.02
C THR A 96 -16.66 -22.11 -4.03
N ASN A 97 -16.88 -21.48 -2.88
CA ASN A 97 -16.64 -20.04 -2.75
C ASN A 97 -15.13 -19.82 -2.63
N ILE A 98 -14.54 -19.27 -3.68
CA ILE A 98 -13.12 -18.92 -3.73
C ILE A 98 -13.02 -17.42 -3.46
N GLU A 99 -12.37 -17.08 -2.35
CA GLU A 99 -12.06 -15.70 -1.99
C GLU A 99 -10.61 -15.37 -2.38
N HIS A 100 -10.40 -14.15 -2.83
CA HIS A 100 -9.08 -13.61 -3.14
C HIS A 100 -8.76 -12.49 -2.17
N ILE A 101 -7.76 -12.70 -1.34
CA ILE A 101 -7.38 -11.77 -0.28
C ILE A 101 -6.07 -11.10 -0.67
N VAL A 102 -6.10 -9.80 -0.93
CA VAL A 102 -4.88 -9.01 -1.14
C VAL A 102 -4.44 -8.41 0.19
N VAL A 103 -3.22 -8.76 0.62
CA VAL A 103 -2.63 -8.29 1.87
C VAL A 103 -1.59 -7.22 1.57
N VAL A 104 -1.76 -6.03 2.14
CA VAL A 104 -0.78 -4.96 2.17
C VAL A 104 -0.14 -4.92 3.57
N GLU A 105 1.13 -5.28 3.64
CA GLU A 105 1.89 -5.38 4.88
C GLU A 105 2.72 -4.11 5.12
N PHE A 106 2.41 -3.42 6.21
CA PHE A 106 3.23 -2.36 6.78
C PHE A 106 4.05 -2.93 7.93
N MET A 107 5.12 -2.25 8.37
CA MET A 107 6.06 -2.78 9.37
C MET A 107 5.41 -3.39 10.63
N ARG A 108 4.27 -2.88 11.10
CA ARG A 108 3.57 -3.37 12.30
C ARG A 108 2.07 -3.63 12.10
N ARG A 109 1.56 -3.51 10.87
CA ARG A 109 0.13 -3.57 10.57
C ARG A 109 -0.10 -4.25 9.22
N LYS A 110 -1.20 -4.99 9.09
CA LYS A 110 -1.61 -5.60 7.83
C LYS A 110 -3.02 -5.15 7.49
N LEU A 111 -3.24 -4.80 6.23
CA LEU A 111 -4.57 -4.60 5.66
C LEU A 111 -4.84 -5.78 4.74
N ALA A 112 -5.91 -6.53 4.98
CA ALA A 112 -6.32 -7.66 4.16
C ALA A 112 -7.64 -7.32 3.47
N PHE A 113 -7.61 -7.11 2.15
CA PHE A 113 -8.77 -6.77 1.34
C PHE A 113 -9.31 -8.02 0.65
N VAL A 114 -10.62 -8.24 0.72
CA VAL A 114 -11.28 -9.42 0.18
C VAL A 114 -11.98 -9.08 -1.13
N PHE A 115 -11.76 -9.91 -2.14
CA PHE A 115 -12.35 -9.82 -3.47
C PHE A 115 -12.95 -11.16 -3.86
N MET A 116 -14.11 -11.11 -4.52
CA MET A 116 -14.79 -12.31 -5.05
C MET A 116 -14.31 -12.64 -6.47
N GLU A 117 -13.87 -11.63 -7.22
CA GLU A 117 -13.39 -11.80 -8.59
C GLU A 117 -11.86 -11.79 -8.66
N VAL A 118 -11.30 -12.74 -9.41
CA VAL A 118 -9.85 -12.84 -9.63
C VAL A 118 -9.30 -11.61 -10.36
N THR A 119 -10.05 -11.13 -11.34
CA THR A 119 -9.72 -9.95 -12.16
C THR A 119 -9.64 -8.70 -11.30
N GLU A 120 -10.57 -8.52 -10.38
CA GLU A 120 -10.59 -7.39 -9.45
C GLU A 120 -9.40 -7.44 -8.48
N ALA A 121 -9.15 -8.61 -7.88
CA ALA A 121 -8.01 -8.80 -6.98
C ALA A 121 -6.67 -8.54 -7.67
N GLN A 122 -6.51 -9.00 -8.91
CA GLN A 122 -5.32 -8.79 -9.72
C GLN A 122 -5.13 -7.31 -10.08
N ARG A 123 -6.20 -6.63 -10.52
CA ARG A 123 -6.16 -5.20 -10.81
C ARG A 123 -5.76 -4.40 -9.58
N PHE A 124 -6.37 -4.70 -8.43
CA PHE A 124 -6.04 -4.05 -7.17
C PHE A 124 -4.58 -4.28 -6.78
N LEU A 125 -4.11 -5.53 -6.79
CA LEU A 125 -2.72 -5.90 -6.48
C LEU A 125 -1.73 -5.14 -7.37
N LEU A 126 -1.90 -5.21 -8.69
CA LEU A 126 -1.02 -4.59 -9.67
C LEU A 126 -0.95 -3.07 -9.49
N CYS A 127 -2.11 -2.41 -9.40
CA CYS A 127 -2.14 -0.96 -9.27
C CYS A 127 -1.60 -0.49 -7.90
N MET A 128 -1.87 -1.24 -6.84
CA MET A 128 -1.32 -0.96 -5.51
C MET A 128 0.20 -1.09 -5.49
N GLU A 129 0.77 -2.12 -6.14
CA GLU A 129 2.23 -2.27 -6.28
C GLU A 129 2.85 -1.09 -7.04
N LEU A 130 2.23 -0.61 -8.11
CA LEU A 130 2.71 0.54 -8.87
C LEU A 130 2.69 1.82 -8.01
N LEU A 131 1.63 2.06 -7.24
CA LEU A 131 1.57 3.18 -6.30
C LEU A 131 2.67 3.12 -5.23
N ILE A 132 2.90 1.93 -4.66
CA ILE A 132 3.92 1.73 -3.63
C ILE A 132 5.32 1.99 -4.18
N ARG A 133 5.64 1.45 -5.36
CA ARG A 133 6.94 1.68 -6.02
C ARG A 133 7.16 3.15 -6.28
N ARG A 134 6.17 3.84 -6.85
CA ARG A 134 6.21 5.30 -7.06
C ARG A 134 6.49 6.05 -5.74
N ALA A 135 5.75 5.73 -4.68
CA ALA A 135 5.93 6.40 -3.39
C ALA A 135 7.35 6.19 -2.83
N GLN A 136 7.91 4.99 -2.97
CA GLN A 136 9.26 4.65 -2.53
C GLN A 136 10.34 5.37 -3.35
N GLU A 137 10.19 5.42 -4.68
CA GLU A 137 11.10 6.14 -5.58
C GLU A 137 11.19 7.64 -5.26
N MET A 138 10.06 8.26 -4.91
CA MET A 138 10.02 9.69 -4.55
C MET A 138 10.76 9.97 -3.23
N ARG A 139 10.81 9.02 -2.29
CA ARG A 139 11.57 9.14 -1.04
C ARG A 139 13.09 9.05 -1.29
N ASP A 140 13.50 8.18 -2.21
CA ASP A 140 14.91 7.97 -2.52
C ASP A 140 15.50 9.13 -3.34
N GLY A 141 14.68 9.79 -4.18
CA GLY A 141 15.07 10.96 -4.97
C GLY A 141 15.44 12.20 -4.15
N ASP A 142 14.83 12.41 -2.98
CA ASP A 142 15.08 13.58 -2.11
C ASP A 142 16.35 13.42 -1.23
N SER A 143 16.91 12.20 -1.20
CA SER A 143 18.14 11.89 -0.45
C SER A 143 19.43 12.20 -1.24
N GLN A 144 19.35 12.62 -2.50
CA GLN A 144 20.50 13.09 -3.29
C GLN A 144 20.65 14.62 -3.23
N LYS A 145 20.94 15.19 -2.05
CA LYS A 145 21.65 16.48 -2.04
C LYS A 145 23.12 16.21 -2.40
N PRO A 146 23.70 16.90 -3.41
CA PRO A 146 25.13 16.84 -3.65
C PRO A 146 25.83 17.31 -2.37
N GLN A 147 26.58 16.42 -1.73
CA GLN A 147 27.60 16.87 -0.80
C GLN A 147 28.59 17.67 -1.62
N VAL A 148 28.52 19.00 -1.50
CA VAL A 148 29.60 19.88 -1.90
C VAL A 148 30.80 19.45 -1.08
N ILE A 149 31.71 18.71 -1.70
CA ILE A 149 33.03 18.42 -1.16
C ILE A 149 33.76 19.76 -1.14
N GLU A 150 33.69 20.49 -0.03
CA GLU A 150 34.61 21.59 0.23
C GLU A 150 36.02 21.00 0.38
N PRO A 151 37.01 21.39 -0.44
CA PRO A 151 38.39 21.06 -0.16
C PRO A 151 38.91 22.11 0.83
N ARG A 152 38.95 21.78 2.12
CA ARG A 152 39.57 22.67 3.11
C ARG A 152 40.49 21.95 4.07
N GLY A 153 41.78 22.07 3.76
CA GLY A 153 42.77 22.57 4.71
C GLY A 153 43.13 21.68 5.89
N LYS A 154 44.34 21.11 5.81
CA LYS A 154 45.10 20.53 6.93
C LYS A 154 45.00 21.40 8.20
N GLY A 155 44.63 20.81 9.34
CA GLY A 155 44.91 21.44 10.64
C GLY A 155 44.12 20.99 11.86
N GLN A 156 44.71 20.04 12.61
CA GLN A 156 44.74 19.95 14.08
C GLN A 156 43.63 19.22 14.88
N ARG A 157 44.11 18.15 15.54
CA ARG A 157 43.94 17.75 16.96
C ARG A 157 42.58 17.26 17.50
N LEU A 158 42.55 15.93 17.64
CA LEU A 158 42.17 15.12 18.82
C LEU A 158 41.81 15.88 20.12
N ARG A 159 40.54 15.77 20.55
CA ARG A 159 39.96 15.54 21.91
C ARG A 159 38.45 15.27 21.66
N SER A 160 37.71 14.39 22.32
CA SER A 160 37.86 13.53 23.50
C SER A 160 36.74 12.48 23.46
N LEU A 161 37.02 11.33 24.07
CA LEU A 161 36.12 10.23 24.35
C LEU A 161 35.04 10.59 25.41
N LEU A 162 33.93 9.84 25.34
CA LEU A 162 32.93 9.52 26.38
C LEU A 162 32.05 10.64 26.95
N GLU A 163 30.75 10.58 26.64
CA GLU A 163 29.65 10.29 27.59
C GLU A 163 28.34 10.15 26.81
N LYS A 164 27.79 8.93 26.71
CA LYS A 164 26.70 8.35 27.51
C LYS A 164 25.30 8.88 27.16
N SER A 165 24.40 7.90 26.98
CA SER A 165 22.94 7.94 27.22
C SER A 165 22.02 8.04 25.98
N GLN A 166 21.52 6.88 25.57
CA GLN A 166 20.14 6.67 25.09
C GLN A 166 19.15 6.98 26.25
N PRO A 167 17.86 7.28 26.03
CA PRO A 167 17.00 6.55 25.10
C PRO A 167 15.99 7.35 24.25
N ALA A 168 15.40 6.59 23.32
CA ALA A 168 14.14 6.74 22.60
C ALA A 168 13.30 7.99 22.86
N GLN A 169 12.96 8.69 21.77
CA GLN A 169 11.82 9.58 21.74
C GLN A 169 10.83 9.09 20.69
N GLU A 170 9.76 8.48 21.20
CA GLU A 170 8.49 8.25 20.53
C GLU A 170 7.99 9.57 19.93
N ARG A 171 7.70 9.59 18.63
CA ARG A 171 6.72 10.52 18.09
C ARG A 171 5.46 9.70 17.84
N GLY A 172 4.48 9.94 18.71
CA GLY A 172 3.15 9.36 18.60
C GLY A 172 2.55 9.69 17.25
N VAL A 173 1.96 8.67 16.62
CA VAL A 173 1.02 8.88 15.53
C VAL A 173 -0.25 9.40 16.19
N GLU A 174 -0.54 10.68 15.96
CA GLU A 174 -1.70 11.37 16.51
C GLU A 174 -2.97 10.82 15.84
N CYS A 175 -3.75 10.04 16.57
CA CYS A 175 -5.10 9.66 16.16
C CYS A 175 -6.00 10.88 16.36
N VAL A 176 -6.37 11.56 15.28
CA VAL A 176 -7.33 12.67 15.35
C VAL A 176 -8.74 12.09 15.31
N CYS A 177 -9.30 11.78 16.48
CA CYS A 177 -10.73 11.52 16.61
C CYS A 177 -11.47 12.86 16.54
N LYS A 178 -12.13 13.16 15.41
CA LYS A 178 -13.12 14.23 15.36
C LYS A 178 -14.45 13.69 15.87
N HIS A 179 -14.80 14.02 17.11
CA HIS A 179 -16.17 13.89 17.57
C HIS A 179 -17.04 14.89 16.78
N SER A 180 -17.99 14.37 16.00
CA SER A 180 -19.11 15.17 15.52
C SER A 180 -20.23 14.97 16.53
N GLU A 181 -20.50 16.01 17.32
CA GLU A 181 -21.73 16.12 18.10
C GLU A 181 -22.81 16.69 17.19
N GLU A 182 -23.80 15.86 16.83
CA GLU A 182 -25.17 16.28 16.46
C GLU A 182 -26.17 15.30 17.08
#